data_AF-A0A7W9SPK7-F1
#
_entry.id   AF-A0A7W9SPK7-F1
#
_cell.length_a   1.000
_cell.length_b   1.000
_cell.length_c   1.000
_cell.angle_alpha   90.00
_cell.angle_beta   90.00
_cell.angle_gamma   90.00
#
_symmetry.space_group_name_H-M   'P 1'
#
loop_
_entity.id
_entity.type
_entity.pdbx_description
1 polymer ?
#
loop_
_entity_poly.entity_id
_entity_poly.type
_entity_poly.pdbx_seq_one_letter_code
_entity_poly.pdbx_strand_id
1 'polypeptide(L)'
;MSIHTLPPGAFTPERIEQIARLGQQDPVVRGYRSFHSLQEGRIVWLLDAPSKEAVVAWCKKVGLPLDGVTELELEGHVGVIRPARMGIPNQLQAIVEQVQSDGVVGLATLRLRSGDTICALIDSDECEPLGIVPGAEVLALCKATSISLARTDQEENPMKLSFPNQIRGKVVNIISSSTLVIIYIDTPAGQVVSAMIPSAAEQIELKVGDEVTALFKALDVSLAKS
;
A
#
# COMPACT_ATOMS: atom_id res chain seq x y z
N MET A 1 -15.78 -2.33 -5.23
CA MET A 1 -16.42 -1.03 -5.52
C MET A 1 -17.94 -1.16 -5.40
N SER A 2 -18.59 -0.37 -4.55
CA SER A 2 -20.06 -0.27 -4.48
C SER A 2 -20.53 1.06 -5.06
N ILE A 3 -21.67 1.03 -5.74
CA ILE A 3 -22.28 2.18 -6.41
C ILE A 3 -23.65 2.41 -5.80
N HIS A 4 -23.97 3.69 -5.53
CA HIS A 4 -25.18 4.09 -4.84
C HIS A 4 -25.79 5.31 -5.52
N THR A 5 -27.07 5.21 -5.86
CA THR A 5 -27.90 6.29 -6.36
C THR A 5 -28.97 6.61 -5.33
N LEU A 6 -29.07 7.89 -5.00
CA LEU A 6 -29.99 8.42 -4.01
C LEU A 6 -30.76 9.60 -4.62
N PRO A 7 -31.92 9.98 -4.04
CA PRO A 7 -32.53 11.26 -4.37
C PRO A 7 -31.55 12.42 -4.12
N PRO A 8 -31.54 13.46 -4.97
CA PRO A 8 -30.78 14.68 -4.74
C PRO A 8 -30.95 15.21 -3.30
N GLY A 9 -29.83 15.42 -2.60
CA GLY A 9 -29.84 15.94 -1.22
C GLY A 9 -30.25 14.94 -0.13
N ALA A 10 -30.47 13.66 -0.45
CA ALA A 10 -30.84 12.64 0.55
C ALA A 10 -29.74 12.34 1.59
N PHE A 11 -28.48 12.65 1.28
CA PHE A 11 -27.38 12.58 2.25
C PHE A 11 -26.69 13.92 2.42
N THR A 12 -26.41 14.22 3.70
CA THR A 12 -25.57 15.34 4.13
C THR A 12 -24.13 14.87 4.32
N PRO A 13 -23.14 15.78 4.28
CA PRO A 13 -21.75 15.45 4.59
C PRO A 13 -21.59 14.71 5.93
N GLU A 14 -22.33 15.12 6.97
CA GLU A 14 -22.26 14.51 8.31
C GLU A 14 -22.72 13.05 8.29
N ARG A 15 -23.78 12.75 7.51
CA ARG A 15 -24.25 11.38 7.35
C ARG A 15 -23.23 10.52 6.59
N ILE A 16 -22.57 11.08 5.57
CA ILE A 16 -21.50 10.39 4.84
C ILE A 16 -20.32 10.09 5.77
N GLU A 17 -19.89 11.06 6.58
CA GLU A 17 -18.83 10.86 7.56
C GLU A 17 -19.19 9.79 8.59
N GLN A 18 -20.44 9.77 9.08
CA GLN A 18 -20.91 8.75 10.00
C GLN A 18 -20.80 7.35 9.38
N ILE A 19 -21.28 7.19 8.14
CA ILE A 19 -21.18 5.91 7.42
C ILE A 19 -19.71 5.54 7.20
N ALA A 20 -18.83 6.52 6.94
CA ALA A 20 -17.41 6.27 6.72
C ALA A 20 -16.74 5.74 7.99
N ARG A 21 -17.10 6.29 9.15
CA ARG A 21 -16.62 5.79 10.45
C ARG A 21 -17.14 4.37 10.72
N LEU A 22 -18.41 4.09 10.42
CA LEU A 22 -18.96 2.72 10.55
C LEU A 22 -18.20 1.73 9.67
N GLY A 23 -17.82 2.12 8.45
CA GLY A 23 -17.01 1.30 7.56
C GLY A 23 -15.53 1.17 7.96
N GLN A 24 -14.99 2.07 8.79
CA GLN A 24 -13.64 1.89 9.37
C GLN A 24 -13.64 0.96 10.59
N GLN A 25 -14.78 0.87 11.30
CA GLN A 25 -14.92 0.12 12.54
C GLN A 25 -15.55 -1.27 12.34
N ASP A 26 -16.01 -1.59 11.13
CA ASP A 26 -16.64 -2.88 10.84
C ASP A 26 -15.57 -3.98 10.69
N PRO A 27 -15.77 -5.16 11.32
CA PRO A 27 -14.76 -6.22 11.30
C PRO A 27 -14.70 -7.02 10.00
N VAL A 28 -15.68 -6.85 9.10
CA VAL A 28 -15.80 -7.63 7.85
C VAL A 28 -15.55 -6.76 6.62
N VAL A 29 -15.97 -5.50 6.65
CA VAL A 29 -15.80 -4.56 5.54
C VAL A 29 -14.97 -3.38 6.01
N ARG A 30 -13.97 -2.99 5.23
CA ARG A 30 -13.15 -1.80 5.50
C ARG A 30 -13.24 -0.78 4.37
N GLY A 31 -13.71 0.42 4.69
CA GLY A 31 -13.69 1.53 3.74
C GLY A 31 -12.26 1.98 3.42
N TYR A 32 -11.95 2.24 2.15
CA TYR A 32 -10.65 2.80 1.74
C TYR A 32 -10.78 4.20 1.17
N ARG A 33 -11.66 4.37 0.19
CA ARG A 33 -11.88 5.63 -0.52
C ARG A 33 -13.34 5.74 -0.92
N SER A 34 -13.83 6.96 -1.06
CA SER A 34 -15.17 7.21 -1.57
C SER A 34 -15.26 8.53 -2.32
N PHE A 35 -16.14 8.57 -3.30
CA PHE A 35 -16.38 9.72 -4.16
C PHE A 35 -17.87 10.05 -4.11
N HIS A 36 -18.21 11.31 -3.90
CA HIS A 36 -19.58 11.74 -3.61
C HIS A 36 -19.94 12.95 -4.45
N SER A 37 -21.06 12.85 -5.16
CA SER A 37 -21.79 14.00 -5.68
C SER A 37 -23.13 14.06 -4.98
N LEU A 38 -23.22 14.84 -3.90
CA LEU A 38 -24.40 14.89 -3.03
C LEU A 38 -25.61 15.57 -3.71
N GLN A 39 -25.35 16.54 -4.59
CA GLN A 39 -26.40 17.20 -5.38
C GLN A 39 -27.02 16.23 -6.39
N GLU A 40 -26.20 15.40 -7.03
CA GLU A 40 -26.66 14.40 -8.01
C GLU A 40 -27.05 13.06 -7.37
N GLY A 41 -26.88 12.93 -6.04
CA GLY A 41 -27.16 11.71 -5.30
C GLY A 41 -26.30 10.51 -5.71
N ARG A 42 -25.09 10.74 -6.25
CA ARG A 42 -24.19 9.66 -6.70
C ARG A 42 -23.04 9.45 -5.74
N ILE A 43 -22.88 8.21 -5.30
CA ILE A 43 -21.83 7.84 -4.36
C ILE A 43 -21.16 6.55 -4.83
N VAL A 44 -19.84 6.52 -4.78
CA VAL A 44 -19.02 5.34 -5.07
C VAL A 44 -18.10 5.08 -3.91
N TRP A 45 -18.07 3.85 -3.42
CA TRP A 45 -17.15 3.43 -2.36
C TRP A 45 -16.23 2.31 -2.82
N LEU A 46 -14.98 2.47 -2.42
CA LEU A 46 -13.94 1.47 -2.50
C LEU A 46 -13.82 0.85 -1.11
N LEU A 47 -14.15 -0.43 -1.04
CA LEU A 47 -14.29 -1.23 0.17
C LEU A 47 -13.42 -2.48 0.00
N ASP A 48 -12.72 -2.85 1.06
CA ASP A 48 -12.11 -4.17 1.23
C ASP A 48 -13.10 -5.08 1.95
N ALA A 49 -13.29 -6.30 1.44
CA ALA A 49 -14.26 -7.26 1.95
C ALA A 49 -13.96 -8.67 1.41
N PRO A 50 -14.27 -9.75 2.15
CA PRO A 50 -14.00 -11.12 1.71
C PRO A 50 -14.88 -11.59 0.54
N SER A 51 -16.02 -10.91 0.28
CA SER A 51 -16.91 -11.25 -0.83
C SER A 51 -17.84 -10.09 -1.21
N LYS A 52 -18.49 -10.20 -2.37
CA LYS A 52 -19.52 -9.22 -2.81
C LYS A 52 -20.71 -9.22 -1.86
N GLU A 53 -21.08 -10.38 -1.33
CA GLU A 53 -22.20 -10.56 -0.40
C GLU A 53 -21.93 -9.84 0.92
N ALA A 54 -20.68 -9.83 1.39
CA ALA A 54 -20.28 -9.08 2.57
C ALA A 54 -20.49 -7.57 2.38
N VAL A 55 -20.14 -7.04 1.20
CA VAL A 55 -20.39 -5.64 0.84
C VAL A 55 -21.89 -5.33 0.80
N VAL A 56 -22.69 -6.20 0.18
CA VAL A 56 -24.16 -6.07 0.11
C VAL A 56 -24.77 -6.04 1.52
N ALA A 57 -24.37 -6.98 2.38
CA ALA A 57 -24.85 -7.08 3.75
C ALA A 57 -24.49 -5.84 4.57
N TRP A 58 -23.26 -5.33 4.43
CA TRP A 58 -22.82 -4.11 5.09
C TRP A 58 -23.58 -2.88 4.61
N CYS A 59 -23.77 -2.70 3.29
CA CYS A 59 -24.55 -1.58 2.75
C CYS A 59 -25.97 -1.57 3.30
N LYS A 60 -26.62 -2.74 3.36
CA LYS A 60 -27.95 -2.91 3.97
C LYS A 60 -27.94 -2.54 5.45
N LYS A 61 -26.93 -2.99 6.22
CA LYS A 61 -26.76 -2.70 7.65
C LYS A 61 -26.67 -1.19 7.93
N VAL A 62 -25.97 -0.43 7.08
CA VAL A 62 -25.78 1.03 7.27
C VAL A 62 -26.85 1.88 6.57
N GLY A 63 -27.82 1.25 5.90
CA GLY A 63 -28.90 1.93 5.18
C GLY A 63 -28.43 2.63 3.89
N LEU A 64 -27.38 2.11 3.24
CA LEU A 64 -26.93 2.55 1.93
C LEU A 64 -27.70 1.79 0.84
N PRO A 65 -28.51 2.48 0.00
CA PRO A 65 -29.09 1.84 -1.18
C PRO A 65 -27.96 1.44 -2.13
N LEU A 66 -28.10 0.31 -2.82
CA LEU A 66 -27.03 -0.28 -3.59
C LEU A 66 -27.50 -0.56 -5.02
N ASP A 67 -26.85 0.06 -5.99
CA ASP A 67 -27.11 -0.20 -7.41
C ASP A 67 -26.30 -1.39 -7.92
N GLY A 68 -25.10 -1.60 -7.36
CA GLY A 68 -24.25 -2.71 -7.73
C GLY A 68 -22.94 -2.77 -6.96
N VAL A 69 -22.35 -3.97 -6.93
CA VAL A 69 -21.01 -4.24 -6.40
C VAL A 69 -20.17 -4.86 -7.50
N THR A 70 -19.07 -4.18 -7.82
CA THR A 70 -18.11 -4.63 -8.82
C THR A 70 -16.76 -4.84 -8.15
N GLU A 71 -16.13 -5.96 -8.43
CA GLU A 71 -14.74 -6.20 -8.02
C GLU A 71 -13.84 -5.29 -8.84
N LEU A 72 -12.93 -4.60 -8.16
CA LEU A 72 -12.01 -3.71 -8.84
C LEU A 72 -10.71 -4.47 -9.09
N GLU A 73 -10.31 -4.58 -10.35
CA GLU A 73 -9.01 -5.17 -10.71
C GLU A 73 -7.92 -4.09 -10.77
N LEU A 74 -8.29 -2.87 -11.16
CA LEU A 74 -7.37 -1.76 -11.41
C LEU A 74 -7.87 -0.46 -10.76
N GLU A 75 -6.98 0.29 -10.11
CA GLU A 75 -7.23 1.65 -9.63
C GLU A 75 -6.33 2.68 -10.33
N GLY A 76 -6.86 3.87 -10.57
CA GLY A 76 -6.15 4.99 -11.18
C GLY A 76 -5.94 6.14 -10.20
N HIS A 77 -4.72 6.68 -10.14
CA HIS A 77 -4.45 7.93 -9.43
C HIS A 77 -3.52 8.83 -10.26
N VAL A 78 -4.01 10.04 -10.59
CA VAL A 78 -3.28 11.05 -11.40
C VAL A 78 -2.75 10.44 -12.71
N GLY A 79 -3.60 9.70 -13.43
CA GLY A 79 -3.25 9.11 -14.72
C GLY A 79 -2.43 7.81 -14.66
N VAL A 80 -2.05 7.32 -13.47
CA VAL A 80 -1.37 6.03 -13.35
C VAL A 80 -2.33 4.95 -12.85
N ILE A 81 -2.40 3.87 -13.62
CA ILE A 81 -3.24 2.70 -13.39
C ILE A 81 -2.42 1.60 -12.73
N ARG A 82 -2.95 0.98 -11.67
CA ARG A 82 -2.31 -0.06 -10.86
C ARG A 82 -3.31 -1.13 -10.48
N PRO A 83 -2.91 -2.35 -10.09
CA PRO A 83 -3.81 -3.32 -9.49
C PRO A 83 -4.50 -2.73 -8.25
N ALA A 84 -5.82 -2.88 -8.14
CA ALA A 84 -6.57 -2.51 -6.95
C ALA A 84 -6.25 -3.52 -5.83
N ARG A 85 -5.30 -3.17 -4.97
CA ARG A 85 -5.00 -3.88 -3.72
C ARG A 85 -4.95 -2.86 -2.59
N MET A 86 -4.94 -3.34 -1.33
CA MET A 86 -4.74 -2.58 -0.09
C MET A 86 -3.94 -1.30 -0.37
N GLY A 87 -4.42 -0.12 0.07
CA GLY A 87 -3.88 1.20 -0.32
C GLY A 87 -2.42 1.50 0.04
N ILE A 88 -1.64 0.48 0.39
CA ILE A 88 -0.19 0.46 0.51
C ILE A 88 0.37 -0.03 -0.84
N PRO A 89 1.04 0.85 -1.61
CA PRO A 89 1.42 0.57 -2.99
C PRO A 89 2.55 -0.46 -3.13
N ASN A 90 3.35 -0.66 -2.07
CA ASN A 90 4.42 -1.65 -2.06
C ASN A 90 3.96 -2.88 -1.30
N GLN A 91 3.69 -3.95 -2.03
CA GLN A 91 3.29 -5.25 -1.49
C GLN A 91 4.21 -6.32 -2.10
N LEU A 92 5.26 -6.65 -1.36
CA LEU A 92 6.27 -7.59 -1.82
C LEU A 92 5.95 -8.96 -1.26
N GLN A 93 5.78 -9.95 -2.14
CA GLN A 93 5.54 -11.31 -1.70
C GLN A 93 6.83 -11.93 -1.19
N ALA A 94 6.76 -12.55 -0.02
CA ALA A 94 7.92 -13.12 0.64
C ALA A 94 7.59 -14.40 1.41
N ILE A 95 8.64 -15.17 1.70
CA ILE A 95 8.62 -16.27 2.65
C ILE A 95 9.44 -15.85 3.87
N VAL A 96 8.90 -16.05 5.06
CA VAL A 96 9.66 -15.83 6.31
C VAL A 96 10.76 -16.89 6.38
N GLU A 97 12.03 -16.48 6.42
CA GLU A 97 13.15 -17.41 6.57
C GLU A 97 13.48 -17.65 8.04
N GLN A 98 13.49 -16.59 8.83
CA GLN A 98 13.80 -16.63 10.24
C GLN A 98 13.15 -15.45 10.97
N VAL A 99 12.81 -15.67 12.24
CA VAL A 99 12.45 -14.62 13.19
C VAL A 99 13.41 -14.69 14.39
N GLN A 100 14.09 -13.60 14.68
CA GLN A 100 14.93 -13.44 15.88
C GLN A 100 14.22 -12.49 16.83
N SER A 101 13.85 -12.93 18.04
CA SER A 101 13.11 -12.12 19.00
C SER A 101 13.86 -12.00 20.32
N ASP A 102 13.78 -10.83 20.95
CA ASP A 102 14.25 -10.58 22.32
C ASP A 102 13.11 -10.61 23.36
N GLY A 103 11.90 -11.00 22.94
CA GLY A 103 10.69 -10.99 23.75
C GLY A 103 9.88 -9.68 23.68
N VAL A 104 10.42 -8.61 23.11
CA VAL A 104 9.70 -7.36 22.85
C VAL A 104 9.54 -7.16 21.36
N VAL A 105 10.63 -7.23 20.61
CA VAL A 105 10.65 -7.03 19.16
C VAL A 105 11.25 -8.26 18.46
N GLY A 106 10.61 -8.68 17.38
CA GLY A 106 11.10 -9.67 16.44
C GLY A 106 11.72 -9.00 15.22
N LEU A 107 12.92 -9.42 14.82
CA LEU A 107 13.49 -9.16 13.52
C LEU A 107 13.21 -10.36 12.60
N ALA A 108 12.29 -10.18 11.67
CA ALA A 108 11.99 -11.15 10.63
C ALA A 108 12.88 -10.93 9.40
N THR A 109 13.54 -11.98 8.93
CA THR A 109 14.21 -12.02 7.63
C THR A 109 13.29 -12.69 6.62
N LEU A 110 13.07 -12.05 5.49
CA LEU A 110 12.08 -12.42 4.48
C LEU A 110 12.77 -12.59 3.14
N ARG A 111 12.54 -13.72 2.48
CA ARG A 111 13.02 -13.94 1.11
C ARG A 111 11.93 -13.60 0.12
N LEU A 112 12.21 -12.61 -0.73
CA LEU A 112 11.37 -12.23 -1.84
C LEU A 112 11.39 -13.29 -2.94
N ARG A 113 10.39 -13.28 -3.83
CA ARG A 113 10.36 -14.18 -5.00
C ARG A 113 11.58 -14.03 -5.93
N SER A 114 12.20 -12.84 -5.96
CA SER A 114 13.43 -12.60 -6.72
C SER A 114 14.65 -13.35 -6.18
N GLY A 115 14.58 -13.83 -4.93
CA GLY A 115 15.71 -14.38 -4.19
C GLY A 115 16.37 -13.37 -3.25
N ASP A 116 16.09 -12.07 -3.41
CA ASP A 116 16.59 -11.04 -2.50
C ASP A 116 15.98 -11.19 -1.10
N THR A 117 16.71 -10.75 -0.09
CA THR A 117 16.24 -10.74 1.30
C THR A 117 15.95 -9.33 1.78
N ILE A 118 14.85 -9.16 2.50
CA ILE A 118 14.55 -7.94 3.26
C ILE A 118 14.26 -8.30 4.72
N CYS A 119 14.34 -7.31 5.60
CA CYS A 119 14.06 -7.42 7.01
C CYS A 119 12.83 -6.58 7.41
N ALA A 120 12.05 -7.11 8.35
CA ALA A 120 10.97 -6.41 9.02
C ALA A 120 11.15 -6.48 10.54
N LEU A 121 10.94 -5.36 11.23
CA LEU A 121 10.79 -5.36 12.68
C LEU A 121 9.30 -5.45 13.01
N ILE A 122 8.95 -6.44 13.83
CA ILE A 122 7.59 -6.76 14.21
C ILE A 122 7.51 -6.89 15.73
N ASP A 123 6.35 -6.61 16.31
CA ASP A 123 6.15 -6.87 17.73
C ASP A 123 6.13 -8.38 17.97
N SER A 124 6.89 -8.84 18.97
CA SER A 124 7.04 -10.29 19.23
C SER A 124 5.70 -10.95 19.53
N ASP A 125 4.82 -10.22 20.23
CA ASP A 125 3.48 -10.65 20.60
C ASP A 125 2.54 -10.83 19.38
N GLU A 126 2.87 -10.22 18.23
CA GLU A 126 2.09 -10.36 16.99
C GLU A 126 2.54 -11.54 16.12
N CYS A 127 3.71 -12.13 16.39
CA CYS A 127 4.28 -13.16 15.53
C CYS A 127 3.42 -14.44 15.49
N GLU A 128 3.05 -14.95 16.67
CA GLU A 128 2.25 -16.18 16.78
C GLU A 128 0.79 -15.99 16.29
N PRO A 129 0.05 -14.93 16.71
CA PRO A 129 -1.31 -14.69 16.23
C PRO A 129 -1.42 -14.49 14.71
N LEU A 130 -0.42 -13.85 14.09
CA LEU A 130 -0.38 -13.61 12.65
C LEU A 130 0.23 -14.78 11.87
N GLY A 131 0.74 -15.81 12.56
CA GLY A 131 1.40 -16.96 11.93
C GLY A 131 2.70 -16.60 11.21
N ILE A 132 3.41 -15.58 11.70
CA ILE A 132 4.72 -15.15 11.19
C ILE A 132 5.78 -16.07 11.78
N VAL A 133 5.95 -17.23 11.14
CA VAL A 133 6.92 -18.26 11.51
C VAL A 133 7.76 -18.64 10.29
N PRO A 134 8.97 -19.20 10.47
CA PRO A 134 9.77 -19.71 9.35
C PRO A 134 8.96 -20.61 8.41
N GLY A 135 9.04 -20.35 7.11
CA GLY A 135 8.28 -21.03 6.06
C GLY A 135 6.92 -20.40 5.73
N ALA A 136 6.42 -19.44 6.51
CA ALA A 136 5.16 -18.77 6.22
C ALA A 136 5.24 -17.87 5.00
N GLU A 137 4.23 -17.92 4.13
CA GLU A 137 4.04 -16.98 3.03
C GLU A 137 3.36 -15.70 3.55
N VAL A 138 3.99 -14.56 3.26
CA VAL A 138 3.57 -13.25 3.75
C VAL A 138 3.65 -12.19 2.65
N LEU A 139 2.89 -11.12 2.83
CA LEU A 139 3.04 -9.86 2.11
C LEU A 139 3.79 -8.87 3.01
N ALA A 140 4.94 -8.40 2.54
CA ALA A 140 5.65 -7.27 3.12
C ALA A 140 5.09 -5.96 2.55
N LEU A 141 4.52 -5.15 3.42
CA LEU A 141 3.79 -3.94 3.09
C LEU A 141 4.61 -2.71 3.49
N CYS A 142 4.91 -1.83 2.53
CA CYS A 142 5.68 -0.61 2.79
C CYS A 142 4.97 0.63 2.22
N LYS A 143 4.89 1.71 2.99
CA LYS A 143 4.37 2.98 2.47
C LYS A 143 5.34 3.58 1.46
N ALA A 144 4.83 4.22 0.41
CA ALA A 144 5.70 4.88 -0.58
C ALA A 144 6.58 5.97 0.04
N THR A 145 6.08 6.66 1.06
CA THR A 145 6.83 7.70 1.80
C THR A 145 7.94 7.15 2.69
N SER A 146 7.97 5.85 2.94
CA SER A 146 9.04 5.20 3.70
C SER A 146 10.18 4.68 2.81
N ILE A 147 10.04 4.79 1.48
CA ILE A 147 11.04 4.35 0.51
C ILE A 147 11.85 5.55 0.06
N SER A 148 13.11 5.61 0.51
CA SER A 148 14.13 6.54 0.00
C SER A 148 14.78 5.97 -1.26
N LEU A 149 15.34 6.82 -2.11
CA LEU A 149 16.06 6.41 -3.32
C LEU A 149 17.52 6.84 -3.26
N ALA A 150 18.40 6.01 -3.82
CA ALA A 150 19.78 6.37 -4.11
C ALA A 150 20.10 6.02 -5.57
N ARG A 151 20.83 6.91 -6.25
CA ARG A 151 21.38 6.61 -7.58
C ARG A 151 22.48 5.57 -7.48
N THR A 152 22.55 4.67 -8.45
CA THR A 152 23.61 3.64 -8.53
C THR A 152 24.43 3.72 -9.81
N ASP A 153 24.27 4.78 -10.60
CA ASP A 153 25.02 5.02 -11.83
C ASP A 153 26.41 5.66 -11.62
N GLN A 154 26.73 6.08 -10.39
CA GLN A 154 28.01 6.70 -10.01
C GLN A 154 28.81 5.82 -9.03
N GLU A 155 29.14 4.59 -9.44
CA GLU A 155 29.95 3.66 -8.63
C GLU A 155 31.47 3.89 -8.85
N GLU A 156 32.02 4.99 -8.34
CA GLU A 156 33.47 5.05 -8.03
C GLU A 156 33.75 4.86 -6.52
N ASN A 157 32.76 5.13 -5.66
CA ASN A 157 32.86 4.86 -4.22
C ASN A 157 31.46 4.67 -3.61
N PRO A 158 30.95 3.42 -3.50
CA PRO A 158 29.60 3.18 -3.00
C PRO A 158 29.46 3.65 -1.54
N MET A 159 28.49 4.53 -1.29
CA MET A 159 28.19 5.01 0.07
C MET A 159 27.78 3.85 0.97
N LYS A 160 28.31 3.83 2.20
CA LYS A 160 27.84 2.91 3.24
C LYS A 160 26.52 3.40 3.80
N LEU A 161 25.44 2.70 3.47
CA LEU A 161 24.08 3.04 3.87
C LEU A 161 23.60 2.15 5.02
N SER A 162 22.90 2.74 5.99
CA SER A 162 22.35 2.00 7.15
C SER A 162 20.96 1.43 6.91
N PHE A 163 20.55 1.28 5.65
CA PHE A 163 19.25 0.69 5.29
C PHE A 163 19.41 -0.83 5.16
N PRO A 164 18.74 -1.63 6.00
CA PRO A 164 18.81 -3.09 5.92
C PRO A 164 18.12 -3.61 4.65
N ASN A 165 17.14 -2.84 4.13
CA ASN A 165 16.39 -3.21 2.94
C ASN A 165 16.87 -2.34 1.77
N GLN A 166 17.44 -2.99 0.76
CA GLN A 166 17.97 -2.36 -0.44
C GLN A 166 17.55 -3.18 -1.65
N ILE A 167 16.68 -2.62 -2.50
CA ILE A 167 16.18 -3.30 -3.70
C ILE A 167 16.60 -2.48 -4.91
N ARG A 168 17.47 -3.06 -5.74
CA ARG A 168 17.92 -2.44 -6.99
C ARG A 168 16.83 -2.51 -8.05
N GLY A 169 16.74 -1.48 -8.87
CA GLY A 169 15.81 -1.42 -9.98
C GLY A 169 15.97 -0.18 -10.83
N LYS A 170 15.03 0.00 -11.74
CA LYS A 170 15.08 1.04 -12.76
C LYS A 170 13.86 1.93 -12.69
N VAL A 171 14.05 3.24 -12.78
CA VAL A 171 12.93 4.18 -12.82
C VAL A 171 12.14 3.99 -14.12
N VAL A 172 10.85 3.68 -14.00
CA VAL A 172 9.96 3.48 -15.15
C VAL A 172 8.92 4.57 -15.33
N ASN A 173 8.60 5.33 -14.27
CA ASN A 173 7.68 6.45 -14.35
C ASN A 173 7.92 7.45 -13.20
N ILE A 174 7.69 8.74 -13.47
CA ILE A 174 7.75 9.81 -12.48
C ILE A 174 6.50 10.68 -12.66
N ILE A 175 5.73 10.84 -11.59
CA ILE A 175 4.60 11.77 -11.52
C ILE A 175 5.01 12.90 -10.59
N SER A 176 5.00 14.13 -11.10
CA SER A 176 5.35 15.32 -10.31
C SER A 176 4.15 16.24 -10.14
N SER A 177 4.02 16.81 -8.95
CA SER A 177 3.08 17.88 -8.59
C SER A 177 3.79 18.93 -7.74
N SER A 178 3.11 20.02 -7.39
CA SER A 178 3.68 21.07 -6.55
C SER A 178 3.98 20.65 -5.10
N THR A 179 3.42 19.53 -4.63
CA THR A 179 3.56 19.07 -3.24
C THR A 179 4.15 17.67 -3.11
N LEU A 180 4.09 16.87 -4.17
CA LEU A 180 4.46 15.46 -4.14
C LEU A 180 5.05 15.02 -5.47
N VAL A 181 6.11 14.21 -5.39
CA VAL A 181 6.67 13.45 -6.50
C VAL A 181 6.54 11.96 -6.18
N ILE A 182 5.98 11.20 -7.11
CA ILE A 182 5.82 9.74 -7.01
C ILE A 182 6.68 9.10 -8.09
N ILE A 183 7.56 8.20 -7.68
CA ILE A 183 8.53 7.52 -8.55
C ILE A 183 8.23 6.03 -8.53
N TYR A 184 8.08 5.45 -9.72
CA TYR A 184 7.87 4.02 -9.93
C TYR A 184 9.16 3.38 -10.40
N ILE A 185 9.48 2.25 -9.79
CA ILE A 185 10.73 1.54 -9.98
C ILE A 185 10.35 0.10 -10.32
N ASP A 186 10.83 -0.38 -11.45
CA ASP A 186 10.74 -1.79 -11.80
C ASP A 186 11.91 -2.52 -11.16
N THR A 187 11.61 -3.59 -10.44
CA THR A 187 12.61 -4.40 -9.72
C THR A 187 12.36 -5.87 -9.97
N PRO A 188 13.37 -6.76 -9.78
CA PRO A 188 13.16 -8.20 -9.84
C PRO A 188 12.09 -8.72 -8.86
N ALA A 189 11.85 -8.00 -7.76
CA ALA A 189 10.84 -8.33 -6.75
C ALA A 189 9.42 -7.82 -7.10
N GLY A 190 9.26 -7.13 -8.24
CA GLY A 190 8.03 -6.46 -8.65
C GLY A 190 8.16 -4.93 -8.60
N GLN A 191 7.05 -4.25 -8.89
CA GLN A 191 7.04 -2.79 -8.89
C GLN A 191 7.15 -2.23 -7.47
N VAL A 192 8.04 -1.26 -7.29
CA VAL A 192 8.21 -0.47 -6.07
C VAL A 192 7.87 0.99 -6.37
N VAL A 193 7.23 1.66 -5.41
CA VAL A 193 6.77 3.04 -5.49
C VAL A 193 7.37 3.82 -4.33
N SER A 194 8.10 4.88 -4.65
CA SER A 194 8.57 5.89 -3.70
C SER A 194 7.75 7.18 -3.85
N ALA A 195 7.52 7.87 -2.75
CA ALA A 195 6.85 9.16 -2.74
C ALA A 195 7.62 10.14 -1.85
N MET A 196 7.95 11.31 -2.39
CA MET A 196 8.76 12.31 -1.71
C MET A 196 8.35 13.73 -2.09
N ILE A 197 8.81 14.72 -1.32
CA ILE A 197 8.59 16.14 -1.63
C ILE A 197 9.41 16.56 -2.86
N PRO A 198 8.97 17.56 -3.64
CA PRO A 198 9.68 18.02 -4.84
C PRO A 198 11.15 18.38 -4.59
N SER A 199 11.47 19.09 -3.51
CA SER A 199 12.85 19.47 -3.20
C SER A 199 13.78 18.27 -2.95
N ALA A 200 13.26 17.15 -2.47
CA ALA A 200 14.04 15.92 -2.32
C ALA A 200 14.24 15.22 -3.68
N ALA A 201 13.21 15.21 -4.53
CA ALA A 201 13.32 14.68 -5.89
C ALA A 201 14.30 15.49 -6.75
N GLU A 202 14.32 16.81 -6.59
CA GLU A 202 15.28 17.71 -7.23
C GLU A 202 16.73 17.45 -6.80
N GLN A 203 16.98 16.99 -5.58
CA GLN A 203 18.34 16.67 -5.12
C GLN A 203 18.92 15.40 -5.75
N ILE A 204 18.07 14.44 -6.12
CA ILE A 204 18.52 13.17 -6.72
C ILE A 204 18.49 13.20 -8.25
N GLU A 205 17.77 14.15 -8.84
CA GLU A 205 17.72 14.43 -10.28
C GLU A 205 17.43 13.19 -11.16
N LEU A 206 16.55 12.31 -10.68
CA LEU A 206 16.22 11.07 -11.38
C LEU A 206 15.41 11.33 -12.66
N LYS A 207 15.69 10.52 -13.67
CA LYS A 207 14.94 10.44 -14.93
C LYS A 207 14.43 9.02 -15.16
N VAL A 208 13.39 8.88 -15.96
CA VAL A 208 12.95 7.57 -16.44
C VAL A 208 14.11 6.92 -17.19
N GLY A 209 14.45 5.69 -16.79
CA GLY A 209 15.58 4.94 -17.29
C GLY A 209 16.79 4.89 -16.36
N ASP A 210 16.84 5.73 -15.32
CA ASP A 210 17.95 5.73 -14.36
C ASP A 210 17.93 4.48 -13.47
N GLU A 211 19.12 3.95 -13.19
CA GLU A 211 19.33 2.87 -12.23
C GLU A 211 19.36 3.42 -10.80
N VAL A 212 18.57 2.81 -9.92
CA VAL A 212 18.38 3.26 -8.55
C VAL A 212 18.30 2.09 -7.57
N THR A 213 18.55 2.39 -6.31
CA THR A 213 18.24 1.48 -5.21
C THR A 213 17.15 2.09 -4.33
N ALA A 214 16.08 1.32 -4.12
CA ALA A 214 15.05 1.60 -3.14
C ALA A 214 15.53 1.19 -1.74
N LEU A 215 15.46 2.12 -0.80
CA LEU A 215 16.04 2.02 0.54
C LEU A 215 14.97 2.26 1.59
N PHE A 216 14.79 1.32 2.52
CA PHE A 216 13.82 1.49 3.61
C PHE A 216 14.26 0.74 4.87
N LYS A 217 13.74 1.17 6.01
CA LYS A 217 14.11 0.58 7.31
C LYS A 217 13.22 -0.62 7.60
N ALA A 218 13.71 -1.51 8.46
CA ALA A 218 12.93 -2.67 8.89
C ALA A 218 11.65 -2.27 9.65
N LEU A 219 11.66 -1.13 10.36
CA LEU A 219 10.50 -0.57 11.06
C LEU A 219 9.42 0.00 10.13
N ASP A 220 9.73 0.16 8.84
CA ASP A 220 8.78 0.66 7.83
C ASP A 220 8.07 -0.47 7.08
N VAL A 221 8.30 -1.72 7.49
CA VAL A 221 7.74 -2.92 6.87
C VAL A 221 6.71 -3.52 7.82
N SER A 222 5.45 -3.57 7.39
CA SER A 222 4.40 -4.34 8.06
C SER A 222 4.17 -5.67 7.36
N LEU A 223 3.81 -6.70 8.12
CA LEU A 223 3.54 -8.03 7.56
C LEU A 223 2.04 -8.33 7.57
N ALA A 224 1.56 -8.91 6.49
CA ALA A 224 0.25 -9.53 6.41
C ALA A 224 0.40 -10.96 5.91
N LYS A 225 -0.45 -11.87 6.38
CA LYS A 225 -0.50 -13.23 5.84
C LYS A 225 -0.98 -13.18 4.38
N SER A 226 -0.28 -13.91 3.50
CA SER A 226 -0.62 -13.95 2.07
C SER A 226 -1.82 -14.84 1.78
#